data_AF-A0A949AFM0-F1
#
_entry.id   AF-A0A949AFM0-F1
#
_cell.length_a   1.000
_cell.length_b   1.000
_cell.length_c   1.000
_cell.angle_alpha   90.00
_cell.angle_beta   90.00
_cell.angle_gamma   90.00
#
_symmetry.space_group_name_H-M   'P 1'
#
loop_
_entity.id
_entity.type
_entity.pdbx_description
1 polymer ?
#
loop_
_entity_poly.entity_id
_entity_poly.type
_entity_poly.pdbx_seq_one_letter_code
_entity_poly.pdbx_strand_id
1 'polypeptide(L)'
;MIDINEDNLKTGVLGLVLALVEIIRDALKLQAVKRMEGESLNEEEIERLGRALKELDVAIEHIKEEQGVGEAVQSVRDGLDNIVNDCIDKIANPKRWENIEERS
;
A
#
# COMPACT_ATOMS: atom_id res chain seq x y z
N MET A 1 13.02 -21.52 11.24
CA MET A 1 13.50 -20.16 10.91
C MET A 1 12.35 -19.51 10.16
N ILE A 2 11.74 -18.47 10.72
CA ILE A 2 10.65 -17.76 10.03
C ILE A 2 11.33 -16.97 8.93
N ASP A 3 11.05 -17.34 7.68
CA ASP A 3 11.51 -16.64 6.49
C ASP A 3 10.71 -15.34 6.39
N ILE A 4 11.25 -14.26 6.94
CA ILE A 4 10.62 -12.94 6.88
C ILE A 4 10.99 -12.39 5.50
N ASN A 5 10.07 -12.50 4.57
CA ASN A 5 10.19 -11.84 3.28
C ASN A 5 10.29 -10.32 3.55
N GLU A 6 11.49 -9.75 3.43
CA GLU A 6 11.82 -8.38 3.83
C GLU A 6 10.95 -7.34 3.12
N ASP A 7 10.51 -7.64 1.90
CA ASP A 7 9.65 -6.75 1.11
C ASP A 7 8.23 -6.70 1.69
N ASN A 8 7.68 -7.84 2.13
CA ASN A 8 6.39 -7.88 2.83
C ASN A 8 6.43 -7.14 4.18
N LEU A 9 7.56 -7.17 4.88
CA LEU A 9 7.72 -6.45 6.15
C LEU A 9 7.73 -4.93 5.93
N LYS A 10 8.45 -4.44 4.91
CA LYS A 10 8.48 -3.00 4.57
C LYS A 10 7.09 -2.48 4.22
N THR A 11 6.34 -3.19 3.37
CA THR A 11 4.96 -2.82 3.01
C THR A 11 4.04 -2.80 4.23
N GLY A 12 4.15 -3.79 5.13
CA GLY A 12 3.34 -3.86 6.35
C GLY A 12 3.61 -2.72 7.33
N VAL A 13 4.89 -2.37 7.56
CA VAL A 13 5.27 -1.25 8.43
C VAL A 13 4.81 0.08 7.83
N LEU A 14 4.96 0.26 6.53
CA LEU A 14 4.55 1.48 5.84
C LEU A 14 3.02 1.67 5.90
N GLY A 15 2.25 0.60 5.67
CA GLY A 15 0.80 0.62 5.85
C GLY A 15 0.39 0.99 7.28
N LEU A 16 1.11 0.50 8.29
CA LEU A 16 0.85 0.86 9.69
C LEU A 16 1.15 2.35 9.99
N VAL A 17 2.28 2.86 9.51
CA VAL A 17 2.65 4.28 9.67
C VAL A 17 1.61 5.17 9.00
N LEU A 18 1.20 4.82 7.77
CA LEU A 18 0.20 5.56 7.03
C LEU A 18 -1.13 5.59 7.79
N ALA A 19 -1.63 4.45 8.26
CA ALA A 19 -2.85 4.37 9.05
C ALA A 19 -2.78 5.23 10.32
N LEU A 20 -1.64 5.26 11.01
CA LEU A 20 -1.43 6.11 12.18
C LEU A 20 -1.49 7.60 11.83
N VAL A 21 -0.84 8.00 10.73
CA VAL A 21 -0.84 9.39 10.25
C VAL A 21 -2.27 9.84 9.90
N GLU A 22 -3.07 8.97 9.28
CA GLU A 22 -4.48 9.25 8.99
C GLU A 22 -5.32 9.46 10.24
N ILE A 23 -5.15 8.60 11.25
CA ILE A 23 -5.84 8.74 12.54
C ILE A 23 -5.47 10.08 13.20
N ILE A 24 -4.18 10.45 13.20
CA ILE A 24 -3.71 11.71 13.78
C ILE A 24 -4.30 12.90 13.01
N ARG A 25 -4.29 12.86 11.67
CA ARG A 25 -4.90 13.89 10.83
C ARG A 25 -6.38 14.09 11.19
N ASP A 26 -7.14 13.01 11.29
CA ASP A 26 -8.57 13.08 11.55
C ASP A 26 -8.85 13.63 12.96
N ALA A 27 -8.01 13.26 13.93
CA ALA A 27 -8.04 13.85 15.27
C ALA A 27 -7.73 15.36 15.23
N LEU A 28 -6.74 15.79 14.44
CA LEU A 28 -6.42 17.21 14.28
C LEU A 28 -7.58 17.99 13.63
N LYS A 29 -8.24 17.43 12.61
CA LYS A 29 -9.44 18.01 12.00
C LYS A 29 -10.56 18.19 13.02
N LEU A 30 -10.81 17.18 13.85
CA LEU A 30 -11.82 17.26 14.91
C LEU A 30 -11.48 18.32 15.96
N GLN A 31 -10.22 18.42 16.36
CA GLN A 31 -9.77 19.46 17.30
C GLN A 31 -9.83 20.86 16.69
N ALA A 32 -9.54 21.00 15.40
CA ALA A 32 -9.68 22.27 14.68
C ALA A 32 -11.11 22.79 14.77
N VAL A 33 -12.09 21.94 14.46
CA VAL A 33 -13.52 22.28 14.57
C VAL A 33 -13.88 22.72 15.98
N LYS A 34 -13.50 21.95 17.01
CA LYS A 34 -13.77 22.32 18.41
C LYS A 34 -13.16 23.66 18.81
N ARG A 35 -11.96 23.97 18.31
CA ARG A 35 -11.27 25.22 18.62
C ARG A 35 -11.91 26.42 17.92
N MET A 36 -12.42 26.22 16.71
CA MET A 36 -13.19 27.22 15.96
C MET A 36 -14.51 27.52 16.64
N GLU A 37 -15.24 26.49 17.09
CA GLU A 37 -16.51 26.65 17.83
C GLU A 37 -16.33 27.32 19.19
N GLY A 38 -15.18 27.09 19.85
CA GLY A 38 -14.84 27.71 21.13
C GLY A 38 -14.17 29.08 21.04
N GLU A 39 -14.11 29.70 19.84
CA GLU A 39 -13.43 30.98 19.58
C GLU A 39 -11.97 31.04 20.08
N SER A 40 -11.33 29.88 20.21
CA SER A 40 -9.98 29.74 20.77
C SER A 40 -8.86 29.94 19.74
N LEU A 41 -9.22 30.20 18.48
CA LEU A 41 -8.34 30.53 17.37
C LEU A 41 -8.89 31.75 16.65
N ASN A 42 -8.00 32.66 16.23
CA ASN A 42 -8.39 33.76 15.35
C ASN A 42 -8.44 33.32 13.88
N GLU A 43 -8.98 34.17 13.01
CA GLU A 43 -9.18 33.88 11.58
C GLU A 43 -7.88 33.50 10.85
N GLU A 44 -6.77 34.18 11.15
CA GLU A 44 -5.45 33.88 10.56
C GLU A 44 -4.93 32.50 11.00
N GLU A 45 -5.14 32.14 12.27
CA GLU A 45 -4.77 30.83 12.81
C GLU A 45 -5.62 29.70 12.20
N ILE A 46 -6.91 29.94 12.00
CA ILE A 46 -7.83 29.00 11.34
C ILE A 46 -7.38 28.74 9.91
N GLU A 47 -7.08 29.80 9.15
CA GLU A 47 -6.59 29.65 7.78
C GLU A 47 -5.26 28.90 7.71
N ARG A 48 -4.31 29.24 8.59
CA ARG A 48 -3.01 28.56 8.64
C ARG A 48 -3.16 27.07 8.96
N LEU A 49 -4.05 26.74 9.91
CA LEU A 49 -4.36 25.36 10.26
C LEU A 49 -5.01 24.61 9.10
N GLY A 50 -5.98 25.24 8.42
CA GLY A 50 -6.63 24.66 7.24
C GLY A 50 -5.65 24.38 6.10
N ARG A 51 -4.71 25.30 5.83
CA ARG A 51 -3.63 25.10 4.85
C ARG A 51 -2.74 23.91 5.22
N ALA A 52 -2.26 23.85 6.46
CA ALA A 52 -1.41 22.76 6.93
C ALA A 52 -2.10 21.39 6.84
N LEU A 53 -3.39 21.30 7.20
CA LEU A 53 -4.15 20.06 7.09
C LEU A 53 -4.34 19.62 5.64
N LYS A 54 -4.55 20.56 4.72
CA LYS A 54 -4.65 20.27 3.29
C LYS A 54 -3.33 19.78 2.69
N GLU A 55 -2.20 20.39 3.08
CA GLU A 55 -0.87 19.93 2.68
C GLU A 55 -0.59 18.52 3.19
N LEU A 56 -0.99 18.22 4.43
CA LEU A 56 -0.89 16.87 5.00
C LEU A 56 -1.75 15.86 4.22
N ASP A 57 -2.98 16.23 3.83
CA ASP A 57 -3.83 15.38 2.98
C ASP A 57 -3.15 15.05 1.65
N VAL A 58 -2.60 16.05 0.96
CA VAL A 58 -1.90 15.85 -0.32
C VAL A 58 -0.68 14.93 -0.15
N ALA A 59 0.10 15.12 0.91
CA ALA A 59 1.26 14.28 1.17
C ALA A 59 0.87 12.81 1.44
N ILE A 60 -0.20 12.58 2.19
CA ILE A 60 -0.72 11.22 2.48
C ILE A 60 -1.18 10.54 1.19
N GLU A 61 -1.92 11.25 0.33
CA GLU A 61 -2.39 10.68 -0.94
C GLU A 61 -1.23 10.40 -1.90
N HIS A 62 -0.23 11.27 -1.96
CA HIS A 62 0.97 11.01 -2.77
C HIS A 62 1.72 9.76 -2.32
N ILE A 63 1.91 9.58 -1.01
CA ILE A 63 2.56 8.39 -0.44
C ILE A 63 1.72 7.13 -0.75
N LYS A 64 0.39 7.21 -0.68
CA LYS A 64 -0.50 6.09 -1.07
C LYS A 64 -0.36 5.73 -2.54
N GLU A 65 -0.26 6.72 -3.42
CA GLU A 65 -0.09 6.50 -4.86
C GLU A 65 1.24 5.82 -5.17
N GLU A 66 2.33 6.30 -4.57
CA GLU A 66 3.68 5.72 -4.74
C GLU A 66 3.76 4.28 -4.24
N GLN A 67 3.04 3.94 -3.17
CA GLN A 67 3.21 2.67 -2.44
C GLN A 67 2.10 1.65 -2.68
N GLY A 68 0.91 2.09 -3.11
CA GLY A 68 -0.32 1.29 -3.09
C GLY A 68 -0.73 0.64 -4.40
N VAL A 69 -0.19 1.06 -5.55
CA VAL A 69 -0.68 0.55 -6.86
C VAL A 69 0.44 0.00 -7.72
N GLY A 70 1.63 0.60 -7.73
CA GLY A 70 2.73 0.15 -8.59
C GLY A 70 3.22 -1.25 -8.22
N GLU A 71 3.76 -1.42 -7.02
CA GLU A 71 4.40 -2.67 -6.59
C GLU A 71 3.41 -3.81 -6.38
N ALA A 72 2.25 -3.55 -5.77
CA ALA A 72 1.25 -4.60 -5.54
C ALA A 72 0.67 -5.14 -6.86
N VAL A 73 0.36 -4.26 -7.82
CA VAL A 73 -0.11 -4.69 -9.16
C VAL A 73 1.00 -5.36 -9.94
N GLN A 74 2.24 -4.87 -9.83
CA GLN A 74 3.39 -5.49 -10.50
C GLN A 74 3.67 -6.88 -9.93
N SER A 75 3.66 -7.06 -8.60
CA SER A 75 3.81 -8.35 -7.95
C SER A 75 2.71 -9.35 -8.34
N VAL A 76 1.46 -8.89 -8.42
CA VAL A 76 0.34 -9.71 -8.91
C VAL A 76 0.54 -10.09 -10.39
N ARG A 77 0.98 -9.14 -11.24
CA ARG A 77 1.29 -9.40 -12.66
C ARG A 77 2.42 -10.40 -12.82
N ASP A 78 3.51 -10.22 -12.09
CA ASP A 78 4.67 -11.11 -12.13
C ASP A 78 4.27 -12.53 -11.66
N GLY A 79 3.41 -12.64 -10.64
CA GLY A 79 2.84 -13.92 -10.21
C GLY A 79 1.98 -14.59 -11.28
N LEU A 80 1.14 -13.81 -11.97
CA LEU A 80 0.30 -14.28 -13.08
C LEU A 80 1.14 -14.75 -14.27
N ASP A 81 2.17 -14.00 -14.66
CA ASP A 81 3.05 -14.34 -15.79
C ASP A 81 3.78 -15.67 -15.55
N ASN A 82 4.22 -15.91 -14.30
CA ASN A 82 4.85 -17.19 -13.94
C ASN A 82 3.87 -18.37 -14.06
N ILE A 83 2.64 -18.22 -13.57
CA ILE A 83 1.61 -19.28 -13.66
C ILE A 83 1.22 -19.54 -15.12
N VAL A 84 1.13 -18.48 -15.93
CA VAL A 84 0.84 -18.58 -17.36
C VAL A 84 1.95 -19.34 -18.09
N ASN A 85 3.22 -19.03 -17.81
CA ASN A 85 4.36 -19.75 -18.38
C ASN A 85 4.34 -21.24 -18.00
N ASP A 86 4.07 -21.58 -16.74
CA ASP A 86 3.94 -22.97 -16.28
C ASP A 86 2.80 -23.73 -16.97
N CYS A 87 1.68 -23.06 -17.22
CA CYS A 87 0.55 -23.65 -17.93
C CYS A 87 0.87 -23.86 -19.42
N ILE A 88 1.50 -22.87 -20.07
CA ILE A 88 1.94 -22.95 -21.46
C ILE A 88 2.93 -24.09 -21.64
N ASP A 89 3.93 -24.22 -20.75
CA ASP A 89 4.93 -25.29 -20.82
C ASP A 89 4.32 -26.69 -20.67
N LYS A 90 3.34 -26.86 -19.76
CA LYS A 90 2.62 -28.12 -19.58
C LYS A 90 1.80 -28.52 -20.80
N ILE A 91 1.22 -27.55 -21.52
CA ILE A 91 0.39 -27.79 -22.70
C ILE A 91 1.25 -27.96 -23.96
N ALA A 92 2.32 -27.19 -24.09
CA ALA A 92 3.19 -27.17 -25.27
C ALA A 92 4.15 -28.37 -25.34
N ASN A 93 4.46 -29.01 -24.20
CA ASN A 93 5.39 -30.16 -24.16
C ASN A 93 4.79 -31.42 -23.50
N PRO A 94 3.80 -32.06 -24.14
CA PRO A 94 3.17 -33.29 -23.62
C PRO A 94 4.12 -34.51 -23.57
N LYS A 95 5.29 -34.46 -24.25
CA LYS A 95 6.27 -35.56 -24.27
C LYS A 95 7.19 -35.63 -23.05
N ARG A 96 7.04 -34.71 -22.08
CA ARG A 96 7.80 -34.77 -20.81
C ARG A 96 7.27 -35.84 -19.84
N TRP A 97 6.12 -36.47 -20.14
CA TRP A 97 5.50 -37.52 -19.34
C TRP A 97 5.97 -38.94 -19.73
N GLU A 98 6.42 -39.17 -20.96
CA GLU A 98 6.90 -40.50 -21.41
C GLU A 98 8.18 -40.94 -20.69
N ASN A 99 9.04 -40.00 -20.25
CA ASN A 99 10.31 -40.32 -19.58
C ASN A 99 10.19 -40.52 -18.06
N ILE A 100 9.02 -40.31 -17.47
CA ILE A 100 8.79 -40.49 -16.01
C ILE A 100 8.26 -41.91 -15.74
N GLU A 101 7.46 -42.49 -16.65
CA GLU A 101 6.98 -43.87 -16.53
C GLU A 101 8.07 -44.92 -16.80
N GLU A 102 9.12 -44.62 -17.57
CA GLU A 102 10.24 -45.58 -17.81
C GLU A 102 11.24 -45.71 -16.65
N ARG A 103 11.11 -44.93 -15.56
CA ARG A 103 12.04 -44.96 -14.41
C ARG A 103 11.39 -45.31 -13.06
N SER A 104 10.13 -45.76 -13.04
CA SER A 104 9.49 -46.36 -11.85
C SER A 104 9.34 -47.87 -11.98
#